data_AF-A0A538SUE7-F1
#
_entry.id   AF-A0A538SUE7-F1
#
_cell.length_a   1.000
_cell.length_b   1.000
_cell.length_c   1.000
_cell.angle_alpha   90.00
_cell.angle_beta   90.00
_cell.angle_gamma   90.00
#
_symmetry.space_group_name_H-M   'P 1'
#
loop_
_entity.id
_entity.type
_entity.pdbx_description
1 polymer ?
#
loop_
_entity_poly.entity_id
_entity_poly.type
_entity_poly.pdbx_seq_one_letter_code
_entity_poly.pdbx_strand_id
1 'polypeptide(L)'
;MADSVLLALVWHMHQPSYRDALTGRVLLPWTRLHATKDYGDMVSVLRRHPRVHATFNLTPVLLDQLEAIASGESDTFLDLARTRAEELTPEEQRFLSRHFFSVNPARMLEPYPRYRELR
;
A
#
# COMPACT_ATOMS: atom_id res chain seq x y z
N MET A 1 -6.35 -45.35 7.41
CA MET A 1 -6.83 -44.04 6.95
C MET A 1 -5.77 -43.04 7.38
N ALA A 2 -5.30 -42.16 6.49
CA ALA A 2 -4.34 -41.12 6.91
C ALA A 2 -5.06 -40.16 7.86
N ASP A 3 -4.42 -39.79 8.96
CA ASP A 3 -4.97 -38.84 9.92
C ASP A 3 -5.20 -37.48 9.23
N SER A 4 -6.38 -36.90 9.46
CA SER A 4 -6.74 -35.60 8.90
C SER A 4 -6.02 -34.48 9.65
N VAL A 5 -5.40 -33.56 8.91
CA VAL A 5 -4.82 -32.33 9.48
C VAL A 5 -5.90 -31.25 9.57
N LEU A 6 -6.07 -30.66 10.75
CA LEU A 6 -6.87 -29.46 10.93
C LEU A 6 -6.02 -28.24 10.58
N LEU A 7 -6.48 -27.42 9.63
CA LEU A 7 -5.78 -26.21 9.18
C LEU A 7 -6.59 -24.97 9.56
N ALA A 8 -5.94 -24.02 10.22
CA ALA A 8 -6.47 -22.68 10.47
C ALA A 8 -5.56 -21.64 9.79
N LEU A 9 -6.11 -20.89 8.84
CA LEU A 9 -5.42 -19.77 8.21
C LEU A 9 -5.84 -18.48 8.92
N VAL A 10 -4.87 -17.77 9.51
CA VAL A 10 -5.11 -16.49 10.20
C VAL A 10 -4.21 -15.42 9.59
N TRP A 11 -4.84 -14.42 8.99
CA TRP A 11 -4.16 -13.27 8.42
C TRP A 11 -4.29 -12.07 9.35
N HIS A 12 -3.17 -11.67 9.95
CA HIS A 12 -3.10 -10.46 10.75
C HIS A 12 -2.68 -9.28 9.86
N MET A 13 -3.63 -8.37 9.62
CA MET A 13 -3.45 -7.18 8.81
C MET A 13 -3.21 -5.98 9.71
N HIS A 14 -2.02 -5.40 9.59
CA HIS A 14 -1.61 -4.24 10.36
C HIS A 14 -0.93 -3.22 9.46
N GLN A 15 -1.25 -1.95 9.71
CA GLN A 15 -0.46 -0.80 9.32
C GLN A 15 -0.36 0.11 10.55
N PRO A 16 0.81 0.70 10.85
CA PRO A 16 0.89 1.76 11.85
C PRO A 16 0.10 2.98 11.38
N SER A 17 -0.13 3.94 12.28
CA SER A 17 -0.64 5.25 11.86
C SER A 17 0.42 5.97 11.03
N TYR A 18 0.06 6.36 9.81
CA TYR A 18 0.88 7.23 8.97
C TYR A 18 0.52 8.71 9.08
N ARG A 19 -0.41 9.03 9.97
CA ARG A 19 -0.82 10.41 10.23
C ARG A 19 0.23 11.09 11.09
N ASP A 20 0.73 12.20 10.60
CA ASP A 20 1.55 13.11 11.39
C ASP A 20 0.71 13.76 12.50
N ALA A 21 1.16 13.66 13.74
CA ALA A 21 0.40 14.11 14.91
C ALA A 21 0.26 15.65 14.99
N LEU A 22 1.16 16.40 14.35
CA LEU A 22 1.18 17.86 14.40
C LEU A 22 0.35 18.48 13.27
N THR A 23 0.54 17.98 12.06
CA THR A 23 -0.07 18.52 10.83
C THR A 23 -1.35 17.78 10.43
N GLY A 24 -1.60 16.60 10.99
CA GLY A 24 -2.71 15.74 10.60
C GLY A 24 -2.56 15.12 9.21
N ARG A 25 -1.46 15.37 8.49
CA ARG A 25 -1.25 14.85 7.14
C ARG A 25 -0.89 13.37 7.15
N VAL A 26 -1.40 12.61 6.19
CA VAL A 26 -0.97 11.23 5.95
C VAL A 26 0.34 11.24 5.16
N LEU A 27 1.43 10.82 5.79
CA LEU A 27 2.78 10.98 5.25
C LEU A 27 3.17 9.86 4.29
N LEU A 28 2.70 8.64 4.53
CA LEU A 28 3.10 7.46 3.79
C LEU A 28 1.89 6.78 3.13
N PRO A 29 2.06 6.18 1.94
CA PRO A 29 0.96 5.70 1.12
C PRO A 29 0.53 4.27 1.46
N TRP A 30 1.13 3.64 2.47
CA TRP A 30 1.12 2.19 2.59
C TRP A 30 -0.27 1.63 2.87
N THR A 31 -1.09 2.31 3.68
CA THR A 31 -2.49 1.87 3.88
C THR A 31 -3.24 1.82 2.55
N ARG A 32 -3.16 2.88 1.72
CA ARG A 32 -3.81 2.90 0.41
C ARG A 32 -3.21 1.86 -0.53
N LEU A 33 -1.89 1.77 -0.65
CA LEU A 33 -1.24 0.85 -1.59
C LEU A 33 -1.51 -0.61 -1.24
N HIS A 34 -1.47 -0.99 0.03
CA HIS A 34 -1.84 -2.33 0.46
C HIS A 34 -3.34 -2.61 0.33
N ALA A 35 -4.20 -1.60 0.55
CA ALA A 35 -5.63 -1.76 0.31
C ALA A 35 -5.94 -2.06 -1.15
N THR A 36 -5.33 -1.29 -2.07
CA THR A 36 -5.53 -1.44 -3.52
C THR A 36 -4.90 -2.72 -4.06
N LYS A 37 -3.74 -3.14 -3.54
CA LYS A 37 -2.99 -4.29 -4.06
C LYS A 37 -3.34 -5.62 -3.39
N ASP A 38 -3.51 -5.64 -2.07
CA ASP A 38 -3.47 -6.88 -1.28
C ASP A 38 -4.83 -7.18 -0.64
N TYR A 39 -5.39 -6.27 0.17
CA TYR A 39 -6.53 -6.60 1.03
C TYR A 39 -7.77 -7.03 0.24
N GLY A 40 -8.12 -6.28 -0.82
CA GLY A 40 -9.25 -6.62 -1.69
C GLY A 40 -9.01 -7.91 -2.47
N ASP A 41 -7.81 -8.08 -3.02
CA ASP A 41 -7.43 -9.24 -3.84
C ASP A 41 -7.45 -10.54 -3.05
N MET A 42 -6.98 -10.53 -1.81
CA MET A 42 -7.04 -11.71 -0.93
C MET A 42 -8.48 -12.19 -0.70
N VAL A 43 -9.40 -11.28 -0.44
CA VAL A 43 -10.83 -11.61 -0.26
C VAL A 43 -11.44 -12.07 -1.59
N SER A 44 -11.08 -11.43 -2.70
CA SER A 44 -11.54 -11.80 -4.05
C SER A 44 -11.10 -13.22 -4.44
N VAL A 45 -9.85 -13.59 -4.13
CA VAL A 45 -9.33 -14.96 -4.31
C VAL A 45 -10.10 -15.94 -3.44
N LEU A 46 -10.29 -15.64 -2.15
CA LEU A 46 -10.96 -16.55 -1.22
C LEU A 46 -12.40 -16.85 -1.63
N ARG A 47 -13.13 -15.87 -2.19
CA ARG A 47 -14.51 -16.06 -2.71
C ARG A 47 -14.60 -17.15 -3.77
N ARG A 48 -13.53 -17.40 -4.52
CA ARG A 48 -13.46 -18.48 -5.54
C ARG A 48 -13.26 -19.87 -4.92
N HIS A 49 -12.98 -19.96 -3.62
CA HIS A 49 -12.69 -21.19 -2.90
C HIS A 49 -13.54 -21.32 -1.63
N PRO A 50 -14.88 -21.53 -1.74
CA PRO A 50 -15.81 -21.49 -0.60
C PRO A 50 -15.57 -22.59 0.45
N ARG A 51 -14.79 -23.63 0.12
CA ARG A 51 -14.41 -24.70 1.07
C ARG A 51 -13.16 -24.36 1.89
N VAL A 52 -12.46 -23.28 1.55
CA VAL A 52 -11.28 -22.81 2.30
C VAL A 52 -11.76 -21.78 3.30
N HIS A 53 -11.44 -21.99 4.58
CA HIS A 53 -11.75 -21.07 5.65
C HIS A 53 -10.50 -20.29 6.05
N ALA A 54 -10.62 -18.97 6.16
CA ALA A 54 -9.56 -18.09 6.64
C ALA A 54 -10.15 -16.99 7.52
N THR A 55 -9.41 -16.62 8.56
CA THR A 55 -9.75 -15.52 9.47
C THR A 55 -8.88 -14.32 9.12
N PHE A 56 -9.51 -13.16 8.92
CA PHE A 56 -8.81 -11.90 8.77
C PHE A 56 -8.97 -11.09 10.05
N ASN A 57 -7.86 -10.80 10.71
CA ASN A 57 -7.80 -9.89 11.83
C ASN A 57 -7.25 -8.55 11.34
N LEU A 58 -8.04 -7.48 11.48
CA LEU A 58 -7.63 -6.12 11.13
C LEU A 58 -7.45 -5.32 12.42
N THR A 59 -6.30 -4.66 12.57
CA THR A 59 -6.07 -3.80 13.75
C THR A 59 -6.97 -2.56 13.69
N PRO A 60 -7.44 -2.00 14.83
CA PRO A 60 -8.30 -0.80 14.84
C PRO A 60 -7.71 0.37 14.06
N VAL A 61 -6.43 0.68 14.26
CA VAL A 61 -5.72 1.75 13.54
C VAL A 61 -5.68 1.55 12.01
N LEU A 62 -5.76 0.31 11.54
CA LEU A 62 -5.86 0.04 10.10
C LEU A 62 -7.28 0.35 9.61
N LEU A 63 -8.31 -0.06 10.35
CA LEU A 63 -9.71 0.23 10.00
C LEU A 63 -9.96 1.74 9.92
N ASP A 64 -9.51 2.50 10.92
CA ASP A 64 -9.66 3.97 10.94
C ASP A 64 -9.06 4.63 9.69
N GLN A 65 -7.86 4.19 9.28
CA GLN A 65 -7.19 4.72 8.09
C GLN A 65 -7.89 4.29 6.79
N LEU A 66 -8.42 3.06 6.71
CA LEU A 66 -9.18 2.59 5.55
C LEU A 66 -10.49 3.37 5.39
N GLU A 67 -11.19 3.64 6.49
CA GLU A 67 -12.42 4.45 6.50
C GLU A 67 -12.16 5.90 6.09
N ALA A 68 -11.05 6.49 6.58
CA ALA A 68 -10.65 7.83 6.17
C ALA A 68 -10.35 7.91 4.67
N ILE A 69 -9.60 6.94 4.13
CA ILE A 69 -9.32 6.84 2.68
C ILE A 69 -10.63 6.66 1.89
N ALA A 70 -11.54 5.79 2.34
CA ALA A 70 -12.84 5.59 1.70
C ALA A 70 -13.70 6.85 1.71
N SER A 71 -13.50 7.73 2.70
CA SER A 71 -14.15 9.04 2.82
C SER A 71 -13.46 10.15 2.01
N GLY A 72 -12.42 9.82 1.24
CA GLY A 72 -11.72 10.74 0.34
C GLY A 72 -10.42 11.31 0.89
N GLU A 73 -9.93 10.84 2.04
CA GLU A 73 -8.61 11.25 2.54
C GLU A 73 -7.50 10.83 1.57
N SER A 74 -6.54 11.74 1.36
CA SER A 74 -5.38 11.52 0.51
C SER A 74 -4.11 11.39 1.35
N ASP A 75 -3.08 10.81 0.74
CA ASP A 75 -1.73 10.74 1.29
C ASP A 75 -0.77 11.61 0.47
N THR A 76 0.35 11.99 1.09
CA THR A 76 1.33 12.89 0.48
C THR A 76 1.86 12.37 -0.85
N PHE A 77 1.97 11.05 -1.04
CA PHE A 77 2.43 10.50 -2.32
C PHE A 77 1.33 10.60 -3.37
N LEU A 78 0.07 10.34 -3.03
CA LEU A 78 -1.04 10.49 -3.97
C LEU A 78 -1.22 11.94 -4.41
N ASP A 79 -1.07 12.89 -3.49
CA ASP A 79 -1.15 14.31 -3.80
C ASP A 79 -0.06 14.71 -4.79
N LEU A 80 1.20 14.35 -4.51
CA LEU A 80 2.32 14.64 -5.41
C LEU A 80 2.21 13.92 -6.76
N ALA A 81 1.68 12.71 -6.79
CA ALA A 81 1.46 11.95 -8.02
C ALA A 81 0.38 12.58 -8.93
N ARG A 82 -0.53 13.40 -8.35
CA ARG A 82 -1.57 14.12 -9.09
C ARG A 82 -1.12 15.49 -9.59
N THR A 83 -0.07 16.05 -9.01
CA THR A 83 0.50 17.33 -9.44
C THR A 83 1.07 17.22 -10.86
N ARG A 84 0.79 18.22 -11.70
CA ARG A 84 1.35 18.27 -13.06
C ARG A 84 2.87 18.42 -12.97
N ALA A 85 3.60 17.73 -13.85
CA ALA A 85 5.06 17.70 -13.79
C ALA A 85 5.70 19.10 -13.87
N GLU A 86 5.08 20.02 -14.63
CA GLU A 86 5.58 21.39 -14.80
C GLU A 86 5.33 22.28 -13.56
N GLU A 87 4.45 21.86 -12.65
CA GLU A 87 4.07 22.59 -11.43
C GLU A 87 4.84 22.10 -10.20
N LEU A 88 5.56 20.99 -10.30
CA LEU A 88 6.34 20.44 -9.20
C LEU A 88 7.50 21.37 -8.84
N THR A 89 7.57 21.74 -7.57
CA THR A 89 8.71 22.47 -7.01
C THR A 89 9.99 21.62 -7.02
N PRO A 90 11.19 22.21 -6.99
CA PRO A 90 12.43 21.47 -6.88
C PRO A 90 12.48 20.51 -5.69
N GLU A 91 11.86 20.88 -4.56
CA GLU A 91 11.74 20.08 -3.35
C GLU A 91 10.88 18.84 -3.58
N GLU A 92 9.73 19.00 -4.23
CA GLU A 92 8.80 17.92 -4.56
C GLU A 92 9.40 16.97 -5.60
N GLN A 93 10.10 17.49 -6.62
CA GLN A 93 10.83 16.66 -7.58
C GLN A 93 11.88 15.77 -6.89
N ARG A 94 12.63 16.34 -5.93
CA ARG A 94 13.58 15.58 -5.11
C ARG A 94 12.89 14.56 -4.21
N PHE A 95 11.72 14.89 -3.67
CA PHE A 95 10.92 13.93 -2.90
C PHE A 95 10.51 12.74 -3.77
N LEU A 96 9.95 13.00 -4.96
CA LEU A 96 9.52 11.97 -5.90
C LEU A 96 10.68 11.07 -6.31
N SER A 97 11.81 11.64 -6.76
CA SER A 97 12.96 10.86 -7.22
C SER A 97 13.55 9.99 -6.10
N ARG A 98 13.51 10.45 -4.85
CA ARG A 98 14.00 9.70 -3.70
C ARG A 98 13.03 8.59 -3.26
N HIS A 99 11.73 8.88 -3.22
CA HIS A 99 10.78 8.02 -2.52
C HIS A 99 9.97 7.11 -3.44
N PHE A 100 9.67 7.52 -4.68
CA PHE A 100 8.85 6.72 -5.60
C PHE A 100 9.59 5.52 -6.18
N PHE A 101 10.92 5.51 -6.04
CA PHE A 101 11.81 4.44 -6.49
C PHE A 101 12.42 3.66 -5.32
N SER A 102 11.73 3.60 -4.18
CA SER A 102 12.13 2.81 -3.00
C SER A 102 11.92 1.30 -3.22
N VAL A 103 12.55 0.78 -4.28
CA VAL A 103 12.52 -0.62 -4.71
C VAL A 103 13.95 -1.07 -5.01
N ASN A 104 14.17 -2.37 -5.18
CA ASN A 104 15.50 -2.87 -5.58
C ASN A 104 15.85 -2.39 -7.00
N PRO A 105 16.85 -1.50 -7.20
CA PRO A 105 17.10 -0.90 -8.51
C PRO A 105 17.51 -1.92 -9.56
N ALA A 106 18.39 -2.86 -9.21
CA ALA A 106 18.91 -3.87 -10.13
C ALA A 106 17.82 -4.80 -10.67
N ARG A 107 16.82 -5.11 -9.84
CA ARG A 107 15.73 -6.04 -10.21
C ARG A 107 14.50 -5.34 -10.76
N MET A 108 14.21 -4.12 -10.33
CA MET A 108 12.93 -3.46 -10.58
C MET A 108 13.01 -2.19 -11.43
N LEU A 109 14.20 -1.59 -11.59
CA LEU A 109 14.38 -0.37 -12.38
C LEU A 109 15.29 -0.61 -13.59
N GLU A 110 16.48 -1.16 -13.35
CA GLU A 110 17.51 -1.35 -14.37
C GLU A 110 17.09 -2.23 -15.57
N PRO A 111 16.21 -3.23 -15.44
CA PRO A 111 15.69 -3.96 -16.60
C PRO A 111 14.89 -3.10 -17.57
N TYR A 112 14.39 -1.94 -17.14
CA TYR A 112 13.54 -1.06 -17.95
C TYR A 112 14.33 0.19 -18.41
N PRO A 113 14.60 0.34 -19.72
CA PRO A 113 15.43 1.43 -20.24
C PRO A 113 14.96 2.82 -19.83
N ARG A 114 13.64 3.04 -19.75
CA ARG A 114 13.07 4.36 -19.44
C ARG A 114 13.43 4.87 -18.05
N TYR A 115 13.59 3.99 -17.06
CA TYR A 115 14.01 4.41 -15.71
C TYR A 115 15.50 4.83 -15.66
N ARG A 116 16.32 4.40 -16.63
CA ARG A 116 17.72 4.82 -16.71
C ARG A 116 17.87 6.26 -17.17
N GLU A 117 16.88 6.78 -17.90
CA GLU A 117 16.86 8.17 -18.37
C GLU A 117 16.53 9.19 -17.26
N LEU A 118 16.07 8.73 -16.08
CA LEU A 118 15.72 9.58 -14.93
C LEU A 118 16.87 9.77 -13.93
N ARG A 119 18.07 9.26 -14.22
CA ARG A 119 19.27 9.40 -13.38
C ARG A 119 20.08 10.63 -13.78
#